data_AF-A0A0F9MK79-F1
#
_entry.id   AF-A0A0F9MK79-F1
#
_cell.length_a   1.000
_cell.length_b   1.000
_cell.length_c   1.000
_cell.angle_alpha   90.00
_cell.angle_beta   90.00
_cell.angle_gamma   90.00
#
_symmetry.space_group_name_H-M   'P 1'
#
loop_
_entity.id
_entity.type
_entity.pdbx_description
1 polymer ?
#
loop_
_entity_poly.entity_id
_entity_poly.type
_entity_poly.pdbx_seq_one_letter_code
_entity_poly.pdbx_strand_id
1 'polypeptide(L)'
;MHAKGTVVKVEMTDEILAVAELVRPKLIHDGLFMVGLDVVGDKILEINVFTPGGLWSICDMYGTDFAETVIKSLEKKLKMREGSQGTLSNRELAVL
;
A
#
# COMPACT_ATOMS: atom_id res chain seq x y z
N MET A 1 14.13 -7.46 9.03
CA MET A 1 13.86 -7.91 10.42
C MET A 1 15.15 -7.78 11.21
N HIS A 2 15.23 -6.87 12.18
CA HIS A 2 16.45 -6.63 12.96
C HIS A 2 16.30 -6.92 14.47
N ALA A 3 15.15 -7.41 14.93
CA ALA A 3 14.96 -7.94 16.28
C ALA A 3 14.13 -9.22 16.21
N LYS A 4 14.26 -10.10 17.21
CA LYS A 4 13.84 -11.51 17.28
C LYS A 4 12.32 -11.80 17.18
N GLY A 5 11.59 -11.11 16.30
CA GLY A 5 10.18 -11.38 16.01
C GLY A 5 10.01 -12.53 15.02
N THR A 6 8.99 -13.35 15.24
CA THR A 6 8.56 -14.39 14.29
C THR A 6 7.42 -13.83 13.45
N VAL A 7 7.47 -14.04 12.13
CA VAL A 7 6.34 -13.68 11.25
C VAL A 7 5.26 -14.72 11.40
N VAL A 8 4.04 -14.27 11.67
CA VAL A 8 2.86 -15.12 11.78
C VAL A 8 1.76 -14.57 10.88
N LYS A 9 0.90 -15.46 10.39
CA LYS A 9 -0.33 -15.04 9.72
C LYS A 9 -1.19 -14.26 10.69
N VAL A 10 -1.82 -13.21 10.18
CA VAL A 10 -2.75 -12.37 10.93
C VAL A 10 -4.07 -12.33 10.17
N GLU A 11 -5.18 -12.42 10.88
CA GLU A 11 -6.48 -12.14 10.28
C GLU A 11 -6.72 -10.62 10.33
N MET A 12 -7.15 -10.05 9.21
CA MET A 12 -7.53 -8.64 9.16
C MET A 12 -8.84 -8.44 9.92
N THR A 13 -8.79 -7.68 11.01
CA THR A 13 -9.96 -7.32 11.80
C THR A 13 -10.51 -5.96 11.37
N ASP A 14 -11.77 -5.68 11.75
CA ASP A 14 -12.41 -4.40 11.46
C ASP A 14 -11.67 -3.22 12.12
N GLU A 15 -11.04 -3.44 13.28
CA GLU A 15 -10.24 -2.41 13.95
C GLU A 15 -8.97 -2.07 13.16
N ILE A 16 -8.25 -3.08 12.64
CA ILE A 16 -7.06 -2.86 11.81
C ILE A 16 -7.45 -2.13 10.51
N LEU A 17 -8.58 -2.51 9.91
CA LEU A 17 -9.11 -1.83 8.73
C LEU A 17 -9.51 -0.39 9.02
N ALA A 18 -10.18 -0.13 10.15
CA ALA A 18 -10.57 1.22 10.56
C ALA A 18 -9.35 2.15 10.74
N VAL A 19 -8.25 1.62 11.27
CA VAL A 19 -6.98 2.35 11.40
C VAL A 19 -6.41 2.74 10.02
N ALA A 20 -6.44 1.81 9.06
CA ALA A 20 -6.01 2.10 7.69
C ALA A 20 -6.91 3.14 6.99
N GLU A 21 -8.23 3.03 7.17
CA GLU A 21 -9.20 3.98 6.61
C GLU A 21 -9.07 5.38 7.22
N LEU A 22 -8.66 5.50 8.50
CA LEU A 22 -8.42 6.79 9.14
C LEU A 22 -7.34 7.61 8.43
N VAL A 23 -6.25 6.97 7.99
CA VAL A 23 -5.13 7.64 7.32
C VAL A 23 -5.34 7.81 5.82
N ARG A 24 -6.19 6.98 5.20
CA ARG A 24 -6.43 6.96 3.76
C ARG A 24 -6.68 8.34 3.13
N PRO A 25 -7.54 9.23 3.67
CA PRO A 25 -7.79 10.54 3.05
C PRO A 25 -6.52 11.38 2.92
N LYS A 26 -5.63 11.32 3.92
CA LYS A 26 -4.37 12.06 3.89
C LYS A 26 -3.39 11.45 2.89
N LEU A 27 -3.29 10.12 2.82
CA LEU A 27 -2.42 9.43 1.86
C LEU A 27 -2.84 9.70 0.41
N ILE A 28 -4.15 9.72 0.15
CA ILE A 28 -4.72 10.08 -1.16
C ILE A 28 -4.42 11.54 -1.49
N HIS A 29 -4.71 12.46 -0.55
CA HIS A 29 -4.38 13.88 -0.73
C HIS A 29 -2.90 14.07 -1.06
N ASP A 30 -2.03 13.28 -0.41
CA ASP A 30 -0.57 13.32 -0.57
C ASP A 30 -0.06 12.66 -1.86
N GLY A 31 -0.94 12.03 -2.65
CA GLY A 31 -0.56 11.35 -3.89
C GLY A 31 0.35 10.15 -3.67
N LEU A 32 0.15 9.42 -2.57
CA LEU A 32 0.95 8.25 -2.22
C LEU A 32 0.30 6.99 -2.81
N PHE A 33 1.00 6.36 -3.75
CA PHE A 33 0.52 5.17 -4.46
C PHE A 33 0.54 3.90 -3.60
N MET A 34 1.64 3.66 -2.89
CA MET A 34 1.85 2.45 -2.11
C MET A 34 2.51 2.81 -0.78
N VAL A 35 1.86 2.44 0.32
CA VAL A 35 2.25 2.80 1.69
C VAL A 35 2.16 1.55 2.56
N GLY A 36 3.17 1.36 3.41
CA GLY A 36 3.15 0.34 4.47
C GLY A 36 2.71 0.97 5.79
N LEU A 37 1.77 0.34 6.50
CA LEU A 37 1.34 0.75 7.82
C LEU A 37 1.76 -0.29 8.85
N ASP A 38 2.47 0.16 9.87
CA ASP A 38 2.86 -0.69 10.99
C ASP A 38 1.85 -0.43 12.11
N VAL A 39 1.04 -1.44 12.44
CA VAL A 39 -0.09 -1.32 13.36
C VAL A 39 0.09 -2.25 14.56
N VAL A 40 -0.21 -1.76 15.76
CA VAL A 40 -0.31 -2.56 16.99
C VAL A 40 -1.62 -2.25 17.69
N GLY A 41 -2.50 -3.26 17.76
CA GLY A 41 -3.87 -3.09 18.23
C GLY A 41 -4.63 -2.10 17.34
N ASP A 42 -5.07 -1.00 17.92
CA ASP A 42 -5.82 0.09 17.29
C ASP A 42 -4.96 1.32 16.95
N LYS A 43 -3.62 1.17 16.93
CA LYS A 43 -2.68 2.29 16.78
C LYS A 43 -1.68 2.07 15.66
N ILE A 44 -1.41 3.15 14.93
CA ILE A 44 -0.32 3.24 13.95
C ILE A 44 0.96 3.58 14.69
N LEU A 45 1.99 2.78 14.48
CA LEU A 45 3.35 3.02 14.97
C LEU A 45 4.19 3.74 13.93
N GLU A 46 4.11 3.32 12.67
CA GLU A 46 4.92 3.86 11.57
C GLU A 46 4.14 3.87 10.26
N ILE A 47 4.47 4.84 9.40
CA ILE A 47 3.95 4.95 8.03
C ILE A 47 5.13 4.98 7.07
N ASN A 48 5.31 3.88 6.34
CA ASN A 48 6.39 3.66 5.39
C ASN A 48 5.96 4.10 3.97
N VAL A 49 6.36 5.31 3.55
CA VAL A 49 5.88 5.93 2.29
C VAL A 49 6.86 5.85 1.10
N PHE A 50 8.12 5.44 1.33
CA PHE A 50 9.14 5.38 0.25
C PHE A 50 9.44 3.94 -0.18
N THR A 51 9.71 3.07 0.80
CA THR A 51 10.11 1.69 0.56
C THR A 51 9.34 0.77 1.50
N PRO A 52 8.02 0.61 1.32
CA PRO A 52 7.26 -0.35 2.11
C PRO A 52 7.82 -1.76 1.86
N GLY A 53 8.33 -2.38 2.92
CA GLY A 53 8.90 -3.73 2.87
C GLY A 53 7.82 -4.81 2.95
N GLY A 54 8.25 -6.08 2.95
CA GLY A 54 7.40 -7.21 3.31
C GLY A 54 6.50 -7.76 2.21
N LEU A 55 6.39 -7.13 1.03
CA LEU A 55 5.55 -7.61 -0.07
C LEU A 55 5.84 -9.07 -0.46
N TRP A 56 7.12 -9.43 -0.65
CA TRP A 56 7.51 -10.81 -0.95
C TRP A 56 7.17 -11.78 0.18
N SER A 57 7.35 -11.36 1.43
CA SER A 57 7.06 -12.19 2.60
C SER A 57 5.56 -12.48 2.73
N ILE A 58 4.70 -11.50 2.43
CA ILE A 58 3.25 -11.73 2.44
C ILE A 58 2.79 -12.55 1.24
N CYS A 59 3.45 -12.43 0.07
CA CYS A 59 3.15 -13.30 -1.07
C CYS A 59 3.37 -14.78 -0.73
N ASP A 60 4.53 -15.10 -0.15
CA ASP A 60 4.87 -16.47 0.27
C ASP A 60 3.92 -16.97 1.38
N MET A 61 3.70 -16.13 2.40
CA MET A 61 2.84 -16.46 3.53
C MET A 61 1.41 -16.78 3.11
N TYR A 62 0.81 -15.95 2.25
CA TYR A 62 -0.59 -16.12 1.83
C TYR A 62 -0.73 -16.89 0.51
N GLY A 63 0.36 -17.35 -0.09
CA GLY A 63 0.35 -18.06 -1.38
C GLY A 63 -0.32 -17.25 -2.50
N THR A 64 -0.21 -15.93 -2.45
CA THR A 64 -0.91 -15.00 -3.35
C THR A 64 0.07 -14.01 -3.95
N ASP A 65 0.06 -13.82 -5.27
CA ASP A 65 0.92 -12.83 -5.93
C ASP A 65 0.30 -11.42 -5.86
N PHE A 66 0.68 -10.67 -4.83
CA PHE A 66 0.29 -9.27 -4.70
C PHE A 66 1.06 -8.35 -5.66
N ALA A 67 2.23 -8.75 -6.15
CA ALA A 67 3.02 -7.94 -7.07
C ALA A 67 2.29 -7.77 -8.41
N GLU A 68 1.62 -8.82 -8.89
CA GLU A 68 0.78 -8.74 -10.10
C GLU A 68 -0.26 -7.61 -10.00
N THR A 69 -0.92 -7.47 -8.85
CA THR A 69 -1.92 -6.41 -8.61
C THR A 69 -1.29 -5.02 -8.65
N VAL A 70 -0.11 -4.86 -8.04
CA VAL A 70 0.63 -3.59 -8.05
C VAL A 70 1.05 -3.22 -9.47
N ILE A 71 1.60 -4.18 -10.23
CA ILE A 71 2.02 -3.95 -11.61
C ILE A 71 0.84 -3.59 -12.51
N LYS A 72 -0.29 -4.31 -12.43
CA LYS A 72 -1.52 -3.98 -13.17
C LYS A 72 -2.02 -2.56 -12.87
N SER A 73 -1.89 -2.11 -11.62
CA SER A 73 -2.27 -0.76 -11.22
C SER A 73 -1.34 0.30 -11.83
N LEU A 74 -0.04 0.03 -11.92
CA LEU A 74 0.91 0.91 -12.61
C LEU A 74 0.65 0.97 -14.12
N GLU A 75 0.41 -0.17 -14.76
CA GLU A 75 0.06 -0.23 -16.19
C GLU A 75 -1.21 0.57 -16.51
N LYS A 76 -2.23 0.47 -15.65
CA LYS A 76 -3.46 1.28 -15.77
C LYS A 76 -3.13 2.78 -15.74
N LYS A 77 -2.28 3.22 -14.80
CA LYS A 77 -1.87 4.62 -14.67
C LYS A 77 -1.11 5.13 -15.89
N LEU A 78 -0.24 4.29 -16.49
CA LEU A 78 0.43 4.63 -17.75
C LEU A 78 -0.57 4.84 -18.88
N LYS A 79 -1.56 3.95 -19.03
CA LYS A 79 -2.63 4.12 -20.03
C LYS A 79 -3.45 5.39 -19.79
N MET A 80 -3.75 5.73 -18.54
CA MET A 80 -4.44 6.98 -18.19
C MET A 80 -3.61 8.21 -18.52
N ARG A 81 -2.29 8.16 -18.30
CA ARG A 81 -1.37 9.23 -18.68
C ARG A 81 -1.36 9.45 -20.18
N GLU A 82 -1.30 8.39 -20.97
CA GLU A 82 -1.37 8.44 -22.44
C GLU A 82 -2.71 9.01 -22.91
N GLY A 83 -3.83 8.50 -22.40
CA GLY A 83 -5.17 8.96 -22.75
C GLY A 83 -5.45 10.42 -22.34
N SER A 84 -4.85 10.88 -21.24
CA SER A 84 -4.95 12.27 -20.77
C SER A 84 -4.02 13.23 -21.51
N GLN A 85 -3.23 12.77 -22.48
CA GLN A 85 -2.21 13.56 -23.18
C GLN A 85 -1.24 14.29 -22.23
N GLY A 86 -0.96 13.68 -21.07
CA GLY A 86 -0.07 14.26 -20.06
C GLY A 86 -0.68 15.39 -19.22
N THR A 87 -2.00 15.62 -19.28
CA THR A 87 -2.67 16.62 -18.43
C THR A 87 -2.74 16.18 -16.97
N LEU A 88 -2.83 14.87 -16.69
CA LEU A 88 -2.77 14.34 -15.33
C LEU A 88 -1.33 14.35 -14.82
N SER A 89 -1.13 14.99 -13.68
CA SER A 89 0.13 14.94 -12.96
C SER A 89 0.40 13.54 -12.41
N ASN A 90 1.67 13.24 -12.12
CA ASN A 90 2.04 11.96 -11.51
C ASN A 90 1.40 11.78 -10.11
N ARG A 91 1.15 12.89 -9.39
CA ARG A 91 0.48 12.90 -8.08
C ARG A 91 -0.99 12.49 -8.19
N GLU A 92 -1.69 12.98 -9.21
CA GLU A 92 -3.08 12.58 -9.49
C GLU A 92 -3.12 11.11 -9.94
N LEU A 93 -2.25 10.73 -10.89
CA LEU A 93 -2.17 9.35 -11.36
C LEU A 93 -1.88 8.35 -10.24
N ALA A 94 -1.09 8.72 -9.22
CA ALA A 94 -0.77 7.85 -8.10
C ALA A 94 -2.01 7.32 -7.35
N VAL A 95 -3.12 8.05 -7.37
CA VAL A 95 -4.33 7.76 -6.56
C VAL A 95 -5.58 7.43 -7.37
N LEU A 96 -5.43 7.21 -8.69
CA LEU A 96 -6.48 6.85 -9.66
C LEU A 96 -6.35 5.39 -10.16
#